data_AF-A0A6P8IVD7-F1
#
_entry.id   AF-A0A6P8IVD7-F1
#
_cell.length_a   1.000
_cell.length_b   1.000
_cell.length_c   1.000
_cell.angle_alpha   90.00
_cell.angle_beta   90.00
_cell.angle_gamma   90.00
#
_symmetry.space_group_name_H-M   'P 1'
#
loop_
_entity.id
_entity.type
_entity.pdbx_description
1 polymer ?
#
loop_
_entity_poly.entity_id
_entity_poly.type
_entity_poly.pdbx_seq_one_letter_code
_entity_poly.pdbx_strand_id
1 'polypeptide(L)'
;MRLILPAVITVALLLVSSRLIQGQKASYVYVGCFYDSSARPLPVIVSNLRDAIDWKNHSKTVDTCAAQVKTRGFQYFAIQFYGECWSGKDAGTTFANVGPASETKCKDGVGTSWVNAVYKIVNLPACSSGMLFTPKASSGFFLESTWCSSKNDTSPWLEMIFNGPTRITGIGIQGKYPNHWVTTFILEYSEDGSFYIPYRERGLIRTFTGNTNWYDLQLQGLVNPTEGQTFRLVPKTWQPSHSSACARIRLYGC
;
A
#
# COMPACT_ATOMS: atom_id res chain seq x y z
N MET A 1 -12.81 -5.14 78.07
CA MET A 1 -11.78 -5.92 77.35
C MET A 1 -12.20 -6.03 75.89
N ARG A 2 -11.72 -5.12 75.03
CA ARG A 2 -12.10 -5.07 73.61
C ARG A 2 -11.16 -5.96 72.81
N LEU A 3 -11.68 -7.03 72.20
CA LEU A 3 -10.94 -7.85 71.25
C LEU A 3 -10.72 -7.07 69.95
N ILE A 4 -9.46 -6.92 69.56
CA ILE A 4 -9.05 -6.40 68.25
C ILE A 4 -8.90 -7.62 67.33
N LEU A 5 -9.74 -7.70 66.29
CA LEU A 5 -9.56 -8.65 65.18
C LEU A 5 -8.53 -8.07 64.19
N PRO A 6 -7.63 -8.88 63.59
CA PRO A 6 -6.68 -8.39 62.61
C PRO A 6 -7.40 -8.13 61.28
N ALA A 7 -7.12 -6.97 60.68
CA ALA A 7 -7.55 -6.66 59.32
C ALA A 7 -6.78 -7.56 58.33
N VAL A 8 -7.48 -8.51 57.71
CA VAL A 8 -6.94 -9.32 56.61
C VAL A 8 -6.91 -8.42 55.38
N ILE A 9 -5.72 -7.94 55.01
CA ILE A 9 -5.50 -7.23 53.74
C ILE A 9 -5.43 -8.30 52.65
N THR A 10 -6.55 -8.55 51.97
CA THR A 10 -6.57 -9.30 50.71
C THR A 10 -5.93 -8.44 49.63
N VAL A 11 -4.68 -8.75 49.27
CA VAL A 11 -4.06 -8.22 48.05
C VAL A 11 -4.85 -8.78 46.87
N ALA A 12 -5.74 -7.95 46.31
CA ALA A 12 -6.35 -8.25 45.03
C ALA A 12 -5.24 -8.29 43.98
N LEU A 13 -4.82 -9.50 43.61
CA LEU A 13 -3.96 -9.73 42.46
C LEU A 13 -4.74 -9.21 41.25
N LEU A 14 -4.44 -8.00 40.79
CA LEU A 14 -4.94 -7.49 39.52
C LEU A 14 -4.38 -8.42 38.44
N LEU A 15 -5.15 -9.44 38.08
CA LEU A 15 -4.98 -10.19 36.85
C LEU A 15 -5.17 -9.17 35.72
N VAL A 16 -4.09 -8.50 35.35
CA VAL A 16 -4.02 -7.85 34.03
C VAL A 16 -4.19 -9.00 33.07
N SER A 17 -5.40 -9.14 32.51
CA SER A 17 -5.68 -10.15 31.49
C SER A 17 -4.66 -9.90 30.40
N SER A 18 -3.68 -10.79 30.30
CA SER A 18 -2.70 -10.78 29.23
C SER A 18 -3.40 -11.26 27.97
N ARG A 19 -4.29 -10.42 27.41
CA ARG A 19 -4.54 -10.42 25.96
C ARG A 19 -3.35 -9.75 25.29
N LEU A 20 -2.16 -10.30 25.49
CA LEU A 20 -1.03 -9.98 24.65
C LEU A 20 -1.17 -10.83 23.39
N ILE A 21 -1.58 -10.14 22.32
CA ILE A 21 -1.16 -10.43 20.95
C ILE A 21 -1.65 -11.79 20.44
N GLN A 22 -2.94 -11.88 20.08
CA GLN A 22 -3.21 -12.60 18.83
C GLN A 22 -2.39 -11.84 17.78
N GLY A 23 -1.28 -12.42 17.33
CA GLY A 23 -0.37 -11.80 16.38
C GLY A 23 -1.17 -11.26 15.21
N GLN A 24 -1.32 -9.94 15.13
CA GLN A 24 -2.01 -9.31 14.01
C GLN A 24 -1.33 -9.82 12.75
N LYS A 25 -2.08 -10.57 11.93
CA LYS A 25 -1.63 -11.10 10.62
C LYS A 25 -0.84 -9.97 9.93
N ALA A 26 0.33 -10.29 9.39
CA ALA A 26 1.12 -9.30 8.67
C ALA A 26 0.25 -8.67 7.58
N SER A 27 -0.02 -7.37 7.67
CA SER A 27 -0.62 -6.63 6.58
C SER A 27 0.48 -6.26 5.60
N TYR A 28 0.23 -6.47 4.31
CA TYR A 28 1.16 -6.14 3.26
C TYR A 28 0.39 -5.61 2.05
N VAL A 29 1.11 -4.92 1.18
CA VAL A 29 0.57 -4.35 -0.05
C VAL A 29 1.50 -4.68 -1.20
N TYR A 30 0.91 -5.08 -2.34
CA TYR A 30 1.67 -5.30 -3.58
C TYR A 30 2.24 -3.97 -4.07
N VAL A 31 3.54 -3.92 -4.29
CA VAL A 31 4.24 -2.72 -4.76
C VAL A 31 4.32 -2.74 -6.29
N GLY A 32 4.73 -3.87 -6.87
CA GLY A 32 4.84 -4.04 -8.33
C GLY A 32 5.75 -5.20 -8.72
N CYS A 33 5.97 -5.34 -10.03
CA CYS A 33 6.81 -6.36 -10.64
C CYS A 33 8.16 -5.77 -11.07
N PHE A 34 9.27 -6.37 -10.64
CA PHE A 34 10.61 -5.83 -10.86
C PHE A 34 11.60 -6.90 -11.31
N TYR A 35 12.52 -6.55 -12.19
CA TYR A 35 13.59 -7.45 -12.56
C TYR A 35 14.56 -7.68 -11.39
N ASP A 36 15.12 -8.88 -11.32
CA ASP A 36 16.30 -9.19 -10.52
C ASP A 36 17.56 -9.17 -11.41
N SER A 37 18.73 -9.22 -10.78
CA SER A 37 20.02 -9.34 -11.43
C SER A 37 21.01 -10.07 -10.53
N SER A 38 22.22 -10.32 -11.02
CA SER A 38 23.30 -10.89 -10.20
C SER A 38 23.67 -10.02 -8.98
N ALA A 39 23.33 -8.73 -9.00
CA ALA A 39 23.53 -7.82 -7.86
C ALA A 39 22.52 -8.04 -6.72
N ARG A 40 21.45 -8.82 -6.96
CA ARG A 40 20.40 -9.17 -6.00
C ARG A 40 19.87 -7.96 -5.21
N PRO A 41 19.00 -7.15 -5.82
CA PRO A 41 18.35 -6.02 -5.15
C PRO A 41 17.67 -6.40 -3.82
N LEU A 42 17.14 -7.62 -3.70
CA LEU A 42 16.74 -8.21 -2.43
C LEU A 42 17.66 -9.40 -2.11
N PRO A 43 18.75 -9.20 -1.32
CA PRO A 43 19.83 -10.19 -1.21
C PRO A 43 19.60 -11.30 -0.18
N VAL A 44 18.57 -11.21 0.67
CA VAL A 44 18.32 -12.17 1.75
C VAL A 44 17.24 -13.16 1.34
N ILE A 45 17.59 -14.44 1.22
CA ILE A 45 16.59 -15.50 1.13
C ILE A 45 16.00 -15.74 2.54
N VAL A 46 14.73 -15.41 2.70
CA VAL A 46 14.01 -15.62 3.95
C VAL A 46 13.63 -17.10 4.09
N SER A 47 13.11 -17.68 3.01
CA SER A 47 12.77 -19.10 2.89
C SER A 47 12.58 -19.51 1.43
N ASN A 48 12.71 -20.80 1.15
CA ASN A 48 12.28 -21.40 -0.11
C ASN A 48 10.97 -22.16 0.11
N LEU A 49 9.87 -21.70 -0.49
CA LEU A 49 8.53 -22.27 -0.37
C LEU A 49 8.11 -23.04 -1.63
N ARG A 50 9.03 -23.28 -2.57
CA ARG A 50 8.69 -23.84 -3.90
C ARG A 50 8.09 -25.25 -3.83
N ASP A 51 8.53 -26.06 -2.87
CA ASP A 51 8.01 -27.42 -2.69
C ASP A 51 6.61 -27.46 -2.05
N ALA A 52 6.15 -26.32 -1.51
CA ALA A 52 4.85 -26.18 -0.84
C ALA A 52 3.89 -25.24 -1.60
N ILE A 53 4.16 -24.95 -2.88
CA ILE A 53 3.31 -24.07 -3.69
C ILE A 53 1.93 -24.69 -3.85
N ASP A 54 0.91 -23.94 -3.43
CA ASP A 54 -0.47 -24.18 -3.82
C ASP A 54 -0.73 -23.48 -5.15
N TRP A 55 -0.61 -24.21 -6.26
CA TRP A 55 -0.79 -23.68 -7.63
C TRP A 55 -2.20 -23.14 -7.91
N LYS A 56 -3.17 -23.46 -7.07
CA LYS A 56 -4.54 -22.90 -7.17
C LYS A 56 -4.69 -21.64 -6.32
N ASN A 57 -3.75 -21.36 -5.43
CA ASN A 57 -3.81 -20.24 -4.49
C ASN A 57 -2.41 -19.76 -4.09
N HIS A 58 -1.80 -18.95 -4.96
CA HIS A 58 -0.50 -18.33 -4.68
C HIS A 58 -0.52 -17.36 -3.48
N SER A 59 -1.69 -16.88 -3.05
CA SER A 59 -1.78 -15.99 -1.88
C SER A 59 -1.28 -16.67 -0.60
N LYS A 60 -1.32 -18.00 -0.49
CA LYS A 60 -0.71 -18.73 0.63
C LYS A 60 0.81 -18.56 0.69
N THR A 61 1.48 -18.60 -0.46
CA THR A 61 2.93 -18.36 -0.56
C THR A 61 3.26 -16.94 -0.11
N VAL A 62 2.50 -15.95 -0.60
CA VAL A 62 2.68 -14.54 -0.24
C VAL A 62 2.44 -14.31 1.25
N ASP A 63 1.33 -14.83 1.80
CA ASP A 63 0.98 -14.73 3.22
C ASP A 63 2.06 -15.34 4.13
N THR A 64 2.57 -16.51 3.75
CA THR A 64 3.62 -17.21 4.51
C THR A 64 4.92 -16.40 4.52
N CYS A 65 5.33 -15.89 3.35
CA CYS A 65 6.52 -15.04 3.24
C CYS A 65 6.36 -13.76 4.05
N ALA A 66 5.23 -13.06 3.94
CA ALA A 66 4.95 -11.84 4.68
C ALA A 66 5.04 -12.03 6.20
N ALA A 67 4.51 -13.14 6.72
CA ALA A 67 4.59 -13.48 8.14
C ALA A 67 6.05 -13.67 8.60
N GLN A 68 6.87 -14.39 7.82
CA GLN A 68 8.28 -14.63 8.17
C GLN A 68 9.13 -13.36 8.08
N VAL A 69 8.91 -12.55 7.05
CA VAL A 69 9.56 -11.25 6.83
C VAL A 69 9.25 -10.29 7.98
N LYS A 70 7.98 -10.20 8.39
CA LYS A 70 7.55 -9.37 9.52
C LYS A 70 8.24 -9.78 10.82
N THR A 71 8.32 -11.08 11.10
CA THR A 71 9.02 -11.60 12.29
C THR A 71 10.51 -11.26 12.29
N ARG A 72 11.14 -11.14 11.11
CA ARG A 72 12.54 -10.73 10.96
C ARG A 72 12.74 -9.21 10.93
N GLY A 73 11.67 -8.42 11.02
CA GLY A 73 11.74 -6.96 11.06
C GLY A 73 12.06 -6.29 9.72
N PHE A 74 11.94 -7.01 8.60
CA PHE A 74 12.11 -6.43 7.28
C PHE A 74 10.86 -5.68 6.81
N GLN A 75 11.06 -4.60 6.06
CA GLN A 75 9.96 -3.76 5.57
C GLN A 75 9.44 -4.17 4.19
N TYR A 76 10.28 -4.79 3.35
CA TYR A 76 9.91 -5.23 2.01
C TYR A 76 10.26 -6.69 1.83
N PHE A 77 9.50 -7.36 0.97
CA PHE A 77 9.81 -8.71 0.53
C PHE A 77 9.41 -8.89 -0.92
N ALA A 78 9.87 -9.97 -1.52
CA ALA A 78 9.46 -10.37 -2.84
C ALA A 78 9.23 -11.87 -2.92
N ILE A 79 8.31 -12.28 -3.81
CA ILE A 79 8.23 -13.66 -4.27
C ILE A 79 8.88 -13.74 -5.64
N GLN A 80 9.95 -14.53 -5.74
CA GLN A 80 10.61 -14.88 -6.99
C GLN A 80 10.39 -16.36 -7.30
N PHE A 81 10.42 -16.71 -8.58
CA PHE A 81 10.34 -18.08 -9.06
C PHE A 81 9.23 -18.90 -8.38
N TYR A 82 8.04 -18.27 -8.29
CA TYR A 82 6.79 -18.77 -7.72
C TYR A 82 6.77 -19.07 -6.21
N GLY A 83 7.92 -19.12 -5.53
CA GLY A 83 7.96 -19.53 -4.12
C GLY A 83 9.22 -19.16 -3.33
N GLU A 84 10.20 -18.50 -3.91
CA GLU A 84 11.35 -18.02 -3.17
C GLU A 84 11.00 -16.69 -2.49
N CYS A 85 11.06 -16.69 -1.16
CA CYS A 85 10.78 -15.52 -0.34
C CYS A 85 12.09 -14.73 -0.14
N TRP A 86 12.20 -13.59 -0.80
CA TRP A 86 13.38 -12.71 -0.77
C TRP A 86 13.10 -11.44 0.02
N SER A 87 14.12 -10.87 0.66
CA SER A 87 14.05 -9.63 1.42
C SER A 87 15.43 -8.98 1.56
N GLY A 88 15.57 -7.99 2.42
CA GLY A 88 16.82 -7.30 2.72
C GLY A 88 16.58 -6.06 3.57
N LYS A 89 17.62 -5.66 4.33
CA LYS A 89 17.56 -4.46 5.18
C LYS A 89 17.28 -3.20 4.36
N ASP A 90 17.94 -3.07 3.21
CA ASP A 90 17.85 -1.91 2.32
C ASP A 90 16.88 -2.12 1.15
N ALA A 91 16.08 -3.20 1.20
CA ALA A 91 15.19 -3.58 0.10
C ALA A 91 14.32 -2.42 -0.37
N GLY A 92 13.84 -1.56 0.55
CA GLY A 92 13.00 -0.40 0.25
C GLY A 92 13.63 0.67 -0.66
N THR A 93 14.95 0.66 -0.86
CA THR A 93 15.64 1.55 -1.81
C THR A 93 16.31 0.80 -2.95
N THR A 94 16.49 -0.52 -2.83
CA THR A 94 17.25 -1.31 -3.80
C THR A 94 16.38 -2.08 -4.79
N PHE A 95 15.19 -2.57 -4.39
CA PHE A 95 14.38 -3.51 -5.21
C PHE A 95 14.11 -3.00 -6.63
N ALA A 96 14.03 -1.69 -6.80
CA ALA A 96 13.67 -1.02 -8.05
C ALA A 96 14.86 -0.71 -8.97
N ASN A 97 16.11 -0.93 -8.52
CA ASN A 97 17.31 -0.46 -9.21
C ASN A 97 17.52 -1.04 -10.62
N VAL A 98 16.99 -2.24 -10.88
CA VAL A 98 17.06 -2.88 -12.20
C VAL A 98 15.91 -2.42 -13.12
N GLY A 99 14.84 -1.88 -12.55
CA GLY A 99 13.67 -1.40 -13.26
C GLY A 99 12.47 -2.35 -13.21
N PRO A 100 11.30 -1.87 -13.67
CA PRO A 100 10.07 -2.65 -13.66
C PRO A 100 10.12 -3.77 -14.70
N ALA A 101 9.52 -4.90 -14.35
CA ALA A 101 9.19 -5.97 -15.28
C ALA A 101 7.72 -5.86 -15.72
N SER A 102 7.35 -6.53 -16.81
CA SER A 102 5.94 -6.63 -17.21
C SER A 102 5.13 -7.27 -16.09
N GLU A 103 3.97 -6.70 -15.74
CA GLU A 103 3.08 -7.22 -14.71
C GLU A 103 2.64 -8.68 -14.98
N THR A 104 2.64 -9.12 -16.24
CA THR A 104 2.39 -10.52 -16.61
C THR A 104 3.40 -11.52 -16.01
N LYS A 105 4.61 -11.07 -15.69
CA LYS A 105 5.64 -11.88 -15.03
C LYS A 105 5.47 -11.96 -13.51
N CYS A 106 4.52 -11.22 -12.94
CA CYS A 106 4.14 -11.27 -11.53
C CYS A 106 2.65 -11.63 -11.37
N LYS A 107 2.10 -12.40 -12.32
CA LYS A 107 0.71 -12.84 -12.30
C LYS A 107 0.40 -13.54 -10.96
N ASP A 108 -0.77 -13.25 -10.40
CA ASP A 108 -1.24 -13.79 -9.13
C ASP A 108 -0.33 -13.46 -7.93
N GLY A 109 0.50 -12.41 -8.06
CA GLY A 109 1.33 -11.91 -6.98
C GLY A 109 2.65 -12.65 -6.77
N VAL A 110 3.07 -13.48 -7.73
CA VAL A 110 4.32 -14.22 -7.63
C VAL A 110 5.17 -14.03 -8.87
N GLY A 111 6.45 -13.74 -8.70
CA GLY A 111 7.38 -13.50 -9.79
C GLY A 111 7.83 -14.80 -10.47
N THR A 112 8.13 -14.73 -11.77
CA THR A 112 8.81 -15.81 -12.49
C THR A 112 10.32 -15.85 -12.19
N SER A 113 11.10 -16.66 -12.91
CA SER A 113 12.56 -16.70 -12.74
C SER A 113 13.18 -15.33 -13.03
N TRP A 114 14.06 -14.86 -12.13
CA TRP A 114 14.70 -13.53 -12.17
C TRP A 114 13.74 -12.33 -12.16
N VAL A 115 12.53 -12.52 -11.65
CA VAL A 115 11.54 -11.45 -11.49
C VAL A 115 10.96 -11.51 -10.08
N ASN A 116 10.87 -10.34 -9.45
CA ASN A 116 10.41 -10.14 -8.10
C ASN A 116 9.01 -9.53 -8.11
N ALA A 117 8.01 -10.25 -7.60
CA ALA A 117 6.75 -9.65 -7.18
C ALA A 117 6.98 -9.01 -5.81
N VAL A 118 7.16 -7.69 -5.77
CA VAL A 118 7.58 -6.95 -4.57
C VAL A 118 6.38 -6.49 -3.75
N TYR A 119 6.53 -6.59 -2.44
CA TYR A 119 5.54 -6.21 -1.44
C TYR A 119 6.17 -5.36 -0.34
N LYS A 120 5.35 -4.49 0.27
CA LYS A 120 5.70 -3.69 1.44
C LYS A 120 4.88 -4.16 2.63
N ILE A 121 5.54 -4.46 3.75
CA ILE A 121 4.89 -4.70 5.03
C ILE A 121 4.33 -3.36 5.52
N VAL A 122 3.06 -3.34 5.89
CA VAL A 122 2.36 -2.14 6.36
C VAL A 122 1.58 -2.44 7.64
N ASN A 123 1.24 -1.40 8.37
CA ASN A 123 0.34 -1.48 9.52
C ASN A 123 -0.95 -0.75 9.16
N LEU A 124 -1.81 -1.43 8.43
CA LEU A 124 -3.14 -0.91 8.09
C LEU A 124 -4.14 -1.27 9.21
N PRO A 125 -5.05 -0.37 9.59
CA PRO A 125 -6.11 -0.69 10.54
C PRO A 125 -7.07 -1.74 9.95
N ALA A 126 -7.92 -2.32 10.81
CA ALA A 126 -9.05 -3.12 10.32
C ALA A 126 -9.89 -2.26 9.35
N CYS A 127 -10.42 -2.86 8.27
CA CYS A 127 -11.11 -2.14 7.18
C CYS A 127 -10.19 -1.27 6.31
N SER A 128 -9.18 -1.89 5.70
CA SER A 128 -8.24 -1.23 4.78
C SER A 128 -7.85 -2.17 3.64
N SER A 129 -8.82 -2.89 3.10
CA SER A 129 -8.60 -3.73 1.93
C SER A 129 -8.42 -2.83 0.70
N GLY A 130 -7.53 -3.22 -0.21
CA GLY A 130 -7.40 -2.53 -1.49
C GLY A 130 -8.71 -2.63 -2.27
N MET A 131 -9.21 -1.50 -2.75
CA MET A 131 -10.51 -1.41 -3.41
C MET A 131 -10.36 -1.30 -4.93
N LEU A 132 -11.27 -1.95 -5.65
CA LEU A 132 -11.37 -1.84 -7.11
C LEU A 132 -12.34 -0.72 -7.48
N PHE A 133 -11.99 0.05 -8.50
CA PHE A 133 -12.78 1.16 -9.02
C PHE A 133 -12.61 1.26 -10.53
N THR A 134 -13.56 1.94 -11.18
CA THR A 134 -13.44 2.31 -12.59
C THR A 134 -12.75 3.68 -12.69
N PRO A 135 -11.59 3.79 -13.35
CA PRO A 135 -10.89 5.06 -13.47
C PRO A 135 -11.43 5.91 -14.63
N LYS A 136 -11.47 7.23 -14.43
CA LYS A 136 -11.74 8.23 -15.47
C LYS A 136 -10.81 9.42 -15.27
N ALA A 137 -10.23 9.95 -16.32
CA ALA A 137 -9.26 11.05 -16.23
C ALA A 137 -9.75 12.30 -16.95
N SER A 138 -9.29 13.47 -16.49
CA SER A 138 -9.47 14.74 -17.19
C SER A 138 -8.80 14.74 -18.57
N SER A 139 -7.62 14.13 -18.65
CA SER A 139 -6.78 14.11 -19.83
C SER A 139 -5.72 13.00 -19.77
N GLY A 140 -5.03 12.80 -20.89
CA GLY A 140 -3.88 11.92 -20.98
C GLY A 140 -4.25 10.46 -21.24
N PHE A 141 -3.52 9.52 -20.63
CA PHE A 141 -3.65 8.10 -20.94
C PHE A 141 -3.40 7.21 -19.71
N PHE A 142 -3.85 5.97 -19.83
CA PHE A 142 -3.54 4.89 -18.89
C PHE A 142 -2.54 3.95 -19.54
N LEU A 143 -1.49 3.59 -18.80
CA LEU A 143 -0.55 2.53 -19.16
C LEU A 143 -0.49 1.54 -18.00
N GLU A 144 -0.93 0.31 -18.26
CA GLU A 144 -1.20 -0.71 -17.25
C GLU A 144 -2.15 -0.18 -16.16
N SER A 145 -1.62 0.19 -14.98
CA SER A 145 -2.40 0.77 -13.87
C SER A 145 -1.87 2.12 -13.43
N THR A 146 -1.06 2.77 -14.28
CA THR A 146 -0.63 4.15 -14.08
C THR A 146 -1.42 5.06 -15.01
N TRP A 147 -1.94 6.15 -14.45
CA TRP A 147 -2.44 7.28 -15.23
C TRP A 147 -1.34 8.32 -15.41
N CYS A 148 -1.28 8.95 -16.58
CA CYS A 148 -0.51 10.16 -16.83
C CYS A 148 -1.39 11.22 -17.48
N SER A 149 -1.36 12.46 -16.98
CA SER A 149 -2.07 13.59 -17.57
C SER A 149 -1.48 14.03 -18.91
N SER A 150 -2.26 14.78 -19.69
CA SER A 150 -1.71 15.53 -20.82
C SER A 150 -0.68 16.55 -20.33
N LYS A 151 0.34 16.83 -21.15
CA LYS A 151 1.41 17.78 -20.82
C LYS A 151 0.94 19.23 -20.67
N ASN A 152 -0.19 19.56 -21.29
CA ASN A 152 -0.75 20.91 -21.30
C ASN A 152 -1.88 21.09 -20.28
N ASP A 153 -2.22 20.03 -19.54
CA ASP A 153 -3.26 20.08 -18.51
C ASP A 153 -2.65 20.61 -17.21
N THR A 154 -2.97 21.86 -16.87
CA THR A 154 -2.49 22.55 -15.67
C THR A 154 -3.35 22.27 -14.43
N SER A 155 -4.47 21.56 -14.58
CA SER A 155 -5.37 21.20 -13.47
C SER A 155 -5.93 19.79 -13.68
N PRO A 156 -5.07 18.77 -13.79
CA PRO A 156 -5.51 17.43 -14.11
C PRO A 156 -6.19 16.78 -12.92
N TRP A 157 -7.04 15.79 -13.18
CA TRP A 157 -7.62 14.93 -12.15
C TRP A 157 -7.80 13.50 -12.64
N LEU A 158 -7.73 12.57 -11.69
CA LEU A 158 -8.07 11.17 -11.87
C LEU A 158 -9.21 10.82 -10.93
N GLU A 159 -10.36 10.49 -11.51
CA GLU A 159 -11.57 10.06 -10.85
C GLU A 159 -11.59 8.54 -10.70
N MET A 160 -12.00 8.08 -9.53
CA MET A 160 -12.11 6.69 -9.11
C MET A 160 -13.58 6.46 -8.78
N ILE A 161 -14.28 5.74 -9.66
CA ILE A 161 -15.74 5.56 -9.62
C ILE A 161 -16.05 4.18 -9.02
N PHE A 162 -16.87 4.16 -7.98
CA PHE A 162 -17.35 2.94 -7.34
C PHE A 162 -18.78 2.60 -7.78
N ASN A 163 -19.13 1.31 -7.73
CA ASN A 163 -20.46 0.82 -8.11
C ASN A 163 -21.55 1.11 -7.04
N GLY A 164 -21.19 1.76 -5.94
CA GLY A 164 -22.08 2.16 -4.86
C GLY A 164 -21.38 3.02 -3.80
N PRO A 165 -22.12 3.51 -2.79
CA PRO A 165 -21.54 4.26 -1.69
C PRO A 165 -20.41 3.47 -1.04
N THR A 166 -19.22 4.06 -0.98
CA THR A 166 -18.00 3.40 -0.53
C THR A 166 -17.31 4.23 0.53
N ARG A 167 -16.88 3.59 1.61
CA ARG A 167 -16.15 4.24 2.70
C ARG A 167 -14.65 3.97 2.57
N ILE A 168 -13.89 5.02 2.29
CA ILE A 168 -12.43 4.95 2.22
C ILE A 168 -11.79 5.36 3.55
N THR A 169 -10.71 4.67 3.90
CA THR A 169 -9.91 4.86 5.12
C THR A 169 -8.47 5.25 4.81
N GLY A 170 -8.03 5.12 3.56
CA GLY A 170 -6.66 5.46 3.17
C GLY A 170 -6.44 5.53 1.67
N ILE A 171 -5.30 6.11 1.31
CA ILE A 171 -4.83 6.28 -0.06
C ILE A 171 -3.37 5.84 -0.19
N GLY A 172 -3.07 5.10 -1.25
CA GLY A 172 -1.73 4.76 -1.67
C GLY A 172 -1.43 5.43 -3.00
N ILE A 173 -0.28 6.08 -3.10
CA ILE A 173 0.19 6.70 -4.33
C ILE A 173 1.62 6.23 -4.65
N GLN A 174 1.85 5.94 -5.92
CA GLN A 174 3.13 5.51 -6.47
C GLN A 174 3.36 6.23 -7.80
N GLY A 175 4.62 6.44 -8.15
CA GLY A 175 5.00 7.02 -9.44
C GLY A 175 5.01 6.01 -10.59
N LYS A 176 5.77 6.35 -11.63
CA LYS A 176 5.97 5.59 -12.86
C LYS A 176 7.40 5.73 -13.35
N TYR A 177 8.01 4.61 -13.70
CA TYR A 177 9.34 4.57 -14.32
C TYR A 177 9.38 5.37 -15.65
N PRO A 178 10.52 6.02 -15.99
CA PRO A 178 11.75 6.10 -15.19
C PRO A 178 11.70 7.14 -14.08
N ASN A 179 11.03 8.28 -14.25
CA ASN A 179 11.10 9.36 -13.26
C ASN A 179 9.84 10.24 -13.19
N HIS A 180 8.65 9.66 -13.27
CA HIS A 180 7.41 10.42 -13.15
C HIS A 180 6.72 10.14 -11.82
N TRP A 181 6.30 11.17 -11.09
CA TRP A 181 5.46 11.02 -9.91
C TRP A 181 4.79 12.34 -9.54
N VAL A 182 3.67 12.25 -8.83
CA VAL A 182 3.02 13.38 -8.17
C VAL A 182 3.70 13.63 -6.83
N THR A 183 4.02 14.90 -6.53
CA THR A 183 4.71 15.31 -5.29
C THR A 183 3.75 15.89 -4.26
N THR A 184 2.66 16.53 -4.67
CA THR A 184 1.55 16.92 -3.79
C THR A 184 0.22 16.81 -4.51
N PHE A 185 -0.83 16.49 -3.76
CA PHE A 185 -2.19 16.39 -4.29
C PHE A 185 -3.23 16.67 -3.20
N ILE A 186 -4.47 16.91 -3.62
CA ILE A 186 -5.63 16.86 -2.74
C ILE A 186 -6.54 15.72 -3.18
N LEU A 187 -7.40 15.29 -2.27
CA LEU A 187 -8.48 14.34 -2.54
C LEU A 187 -9.79 15.12 -2.54
N GLU A 188 -10.63 14.87 -3.54
CA GLU A 188 -12.03 15.30 -3.55
C GLU A 188 -12.94 14.08 -3.59
N TYR A 189 -14.18 14.22 -3.16
CA TYR A 189 -15.17 13.15 -3.17
C TYR A 189 -16.54 13.70 -3.55
N SER A 190 -17.41 12.82 -4.06
CA SER A 190 -18.77 13.14 -4.47
C SER A 190 -19.70 11.96 -4.20
N GLU A 191 -20.94 12.27 -3.81
CA GLU A 191 -22.01 11.29 -3.64
C GLU A 191 -22.83 11.07 -4.92
N ASP A 192 -22.86 12.08 -5.80
CA ASP A 192 -23.69 12.10 -7.02
C ASP A 192 -22.87 12.15 -8.32
N GLY A 193 -21.55 12.20 -8.21
CA GLY A 193 -20.61 12.33 -9.33
C GLY A 193 -20.63 13.69 -10.03
N SER A 194 -21.40 14.66 -9.53
CA SER A 194 -21.62 15.98 -10.14
C SER A 194 -20.98 17.09 -9.33
N PHE A 195 -21.16 17.08 -8.01
CA PHE A 195 -20.57 18.06 -7.11
C PHE A 195 -19.45 17.44 -6.28
N TYR A 196 -18.24 18.01 -6.36
CA TYR A 196 -17.05 17.50 -5.69
C TYR A 196 -16.67 18.38 -4.50
N ILE A 197 -16.45 17.73 -3.36
CA ILE A 197 -16.07 18.37 -2.10
C ILE A 197 -14.63 17.98 -1.78
N PRO A 198 -13.74 18.93 -1.45
CA PRO A 198 -12.39 18.60 -1.02
C PRO A 198 -12.40 17.93 0.35
N TYR A 199 -11.62 16.86 0.50
CA TYR A 199 -11.38 16.19 1.77
C TYR A 199 -10.68 17.15 2.76
N ARG A 200 -11.16 17.14 4.00
CA ARG A 200 -10.71 18.05 5.05
C ARG A 200 -10.30 17.33 6.32
N GLU A 201 -9.27 17.86 6.94
CA GLU A 201 -8.82 17.47 8.28
C GLU A 201 -8.80 18.70 9.16
N ARG A 202 -9.50 18.65 10.31
CA ARG A 202 -9.63 19.78 11.25
C ARG A 202 -10.11 21.08 10.56
N GLY A 203 -11.05 20.94 9.62
CA GLY A 203 -11.65 22.05 8.86
C GLY A 203 -10.82 22.57 7.68
N LEU A 204 -9.55 22.17 7.54
CA LEU A 204 -8.67 22.60 6.45
C LEU A 204 -8.64 21.58 5.32
N ILE A 205 -8.53 22.04 4.08
CA ILE A 205 -8.31 21.15 2.93
C ILE A 205 -7.00 20.41 3.16
N ARG A 206 -7.05 19.09 3.09
CA ARG A 206 -5.86 18.26 3.28
C ARG A 206 -5.03 18.21 2.00
N THR A 207 -3.83 18.77 2.06
CA THR A 207 -2.79 18.53 1.05
C THR A 207 -1.97 17.31 1.47
N PHE A 208 -1.97 16.28 0.63
CA PHE A 208 -1.19 15.07 0.81
C PHE A 208 0.20 15.23 0.20
N THR A 209 1.20 14.66 0.88
CA THR A 209 2.55 14.50 0.32
C THR A 209 2.56 13.27 -0.57
N GLY A 210 2.97 13.43 -1.82
CA GLY A 210 3.11 12.34 -2.78
C GLY A 210 4.45 11.61 -2.65
N ASN A 211 5.01 11.20 -3.78
CA ASN A 211 6.27 10.46 -3.82
C ASN A 211 7.47 11.39 -4.04
N THR A 212 8.67 10.87 -3.75
CA THR A 212 9.98 11.46 -4.09
C THR A 212 10.76 10.61 -5.10
N ASN A 213 10.19 9.48 -5.51
CA ASN A 213 10.73 8.55 -6.47
C ASN A 213 9.58 7.88 -7.23
N TRP A 214 9.90 7.07 -8.25
CA TRP A 214 8.90 6.45 -9.10
C TRP A 214 8.35 5.12 -8.56
N TYR A 215 9.01 4.48 -7.59
CA TYR A 215 8.78 3.06 -7.26
C TYR A 215 8.19 2.81 -5.88
N ASP A 216 8.33 3.71 -4.91
CA ASP A 216 7.80 3.45 -3.57
C ASP A 216 6.29 3.68 -3.53
N LEU A 217 5.58 2.84 -2.79
CA LEU A 217 4.18 3.06 -2.47
C LEU A 217 4.09 3.90 -1.19
N GLN A 218 3.67 5.16 -1.36
CA GLN A 218 3.38 6.07 -0.26
C GLN A 218 1.94 5.88 0.20
N LEU A 219 1.77 5.20 1.33
CA LEU A 219 0.48 4.92 1.95
C LEU A 219 0.17 5.95 3.03
N GLN A 220 -1.03 6.52 3.00
CA GLN A 220 -1.49 7.54 3.93
C GLN A 220 -2.92 7.23 4.38
N GLY A 221 -3.11 7.09 5.69
CA GLY A 221 -4.44 6.95 6.28
C GLY A 221 -5.19 8.28 6.28
N LEU A 222 -6.52 8.22 6.18
CA LEU A 222 -7.39 9.36 6.37
C LEU A 222 -7.72 9.48 7.86
N VAL A 223 -7.49 10.67 8.45
CA VAL A 223 -7.92 10.94 9.83
C VAL A 223 -9.43 10.78 9.97
N ASN A 224 -10.18 11.22 8.96
CA ASN A 224 -11.62 11.06 8.87
C ASN A 224 -11.95 10.10 7.71
N PRO A 225 -12.32 8.84 7.98
CA PRO A 225 -12.84 7.96 6.93
C PRO A 225 -14.00 8.65 6.20
N THR A 226 -13.97 8.62 4.88
CA THR A 226 -14.87 9.42 4.03
C THR A 226 -15.72 8.51 3.15
N GLU A 227 -17.01 8.82 3.08
CA GLU A 227 -17.97 8.13 2.22
C GLU A 227 -18.17 8.91 0.92
N GLY A 228 -18.29 8.18 -0.18
CA GLY A 228 -18.54 8.76 -1.49
C GLY A 228 -18.78 7.66 -2.52
N GLN A 229 -19.43 8.02 -3.63
CA GLN A 229 -19.54 7.15 -4.80
C GLN A 229 -18.34 7.32 -5.73
N THR A 230 -17.80 8.54 -5.78
CA THR A 230 -16.62 8.85 -6.58
C THR A 230 -15.60 9.65 -5.77
N PHE A 231 -14.35 9.47 -6.11
CA PHE A 231 -13.23 10.17 -5.50
C PHE A 231 -12.31 10.69 -6.58
N ARG A 232 -11.71 11.87 -6.42
CA ARG A 232 -10.73 12.44 -7.35
C ARG A 232 -9.40 12.66 -6.67
N LEU A 233 -8.36 12.08 -7.26
CA LEU A 233 -7.00 12.55 -7.08
C LEU A 233 -6.83 13.82 -7.90
N VAL A 234 -6.47 14.92 -7.24
CA VAL A 234 -6.19 16.20 -7.90
C VAL A 234 -4.73 16.58 -7.64
N PRO A 235 -3.79 16.25 -8.54
CA PRO A 235 -2.41 16.67 -8.43
C PRO A 235 -2.28 18.19 -8.34
N LYS A 236 -1.40 18.65 -7.45
CA LYS A 236 -1.05 20.07 -7.30
C LYS A 236 0.37 20.35 -7.76
N THR A 237 1.28 19.42 -7.50
CA THR A 237 2.65 19.46 -8.02
C THR A 237 3.11 18.05 -8.41
N TRP A 238 4.06 17.97 -9.33
CA TRP A 238 4.67 16.73 -9.79
C TRP A 238 6.13 16.96 -10.16
N GLN A 239 6.84 15.86 -10.40
CA GLN A 239 8.28 15.89 -10.69
C GLN A 239 8.60 16.86 -11.85
N PRO A 240 9.39 17.93 -11.62
CA PRO A 240 9.54 19.03 -12.59
C PRO A 240 10.22 18.65 -13.91
N SER A 241 11.01 17.57 -13.93
CA SER A 241 11.64 17.08 -15.16
C SER A 241 10.63 16.60 -16.20
N HIS A 242 9.35 16.48 -15.84
CA HIS A 242 8.29 16.05 -16.72
C HIS A 242 7.06 16.97 -16.62
N SER A 243 6.49 17.34 -17.76
CA SER A 243 5.30 18.20 -17.83
C SER A 243 3.97 17.46 -17.60
N SER A 244 4.01 16.19 -17.16
CA SER A 244 2.81 15.38 -16.93
C SER A 244 2.78 14.84 -15.50
N ALA A 245 1.63 14.99 -14.83
CA ALA A 245 1.36 14.30 -13.58
C ALA A 245 1.13 12.82 -13.88
N CYS A 246 1.93 11.93 -13.30
CA CYS A 246 1.69 10.48 -13.40
C CYS A 246 1.55 9.87 -12.01
N ALA A 247 0.55 9.01 -11.84
CA ALA A 247 0.30 8.31 -10.60
C ALA A 247 -0.33 6.94 -10.83
N ARG A 248 0.12 5.95 -10.06
CA ARG A 248 -0.58 4.70 -9.77
C ARG A 248 -1.24 4.87 -8.40
N ILE A 249 -2.56 4.86 -8.36
CA ILE A 249 -3.34 5.12 -7.15
C ILE A 249 -4.03 3.84 -6.65
N ARG A 250 -4.13 3.72 -5.32
CA ARG A 250 -4.87 2.66 -4.63
C ARG A 250 -5.71 3.31 -3.53
N LEU A 251 -6.99 2.96 -3.45
CA LEU A 251 -7.85 3.33 -2.33
C LEU A 251 -8.02 2.13 -1.40
N TYR A 252 -8.11 2.40 -0.11
CA TYR A 252 -8.26 1.41 0.94
C TYR A 252 -9.51 1.71 1.76
N GLY A 253 -10.23 0.68 2.18
CA GLY A 253 -11.43 0.83 3.00
C GLY A 253 -12.15 -0.49 3.26
N CYS A 254 -13.46 -0.39 3.53
CA CYS A 254 -14.40 -1.51 3.67
C CYS A 254 -15.76 -1.17 3.07
#